data_AF-L0GZ11-F1
#
_entry.id   AF-L0GZ11-F1
#
_cell.length_a   1.000
_cell.length_b   1.000
_cell.length_c   1.000
_cell.angle_alpha   90.00
_cell.angle_beta   90.00
_cell.angle_gamma   90.00
#
_symmetry.space_group_name_H-M   'P 1'
#
loop_
_entity.id
_entity.type
_entity.pdbx_description
1 polymer ?
#
loop_
_entity_poly.entity_id
_entity_poly.type
_entity_poly.pdbx_seq_one_letter_code
_entity_poly.pdbx_strand_id
1 'polypeptide(L)'
;MLTSETPDELGGEQPFISHLIELRNRLIRMLVAVGLVFLALFPFANDIYTAVAAPIMAKLPDGASMIATQIASPFLTPFKLALMVAVFVTAPYLLYQLWAFVAPGLYRHEKRLAVPLLISSIVLFYLGMAFAYFVVFPLVFAFFASVTPQGVTQMPDIAFYLDFILKLFFAFGVAFEIPIATILLVAIGAVTPEQLARQRPYVIVGVFVVGMVLTPPDVISQTLLAVPMWLLFELGILFSRILVTPRGAPERPEDGGGPDGDRDPPPQAFLREDEDGEIDRDEASGGGDPGLLEAEEAPVRASAEVADPVTGKLERIKSLRDTDGDLEEVRRLLYEVLGEGDVDQRIVAQNILDQLDTP
;
A
#
# COMPACT_ATOMS: atom_id res chain seq x y z
N MET A 1 -7.31 50.04 45.73
CA MET A 1 -7.38 48.58 45.58
C MET A 1 -7.93 48.30 44.19
N LEU A 2 -7.05 48.13 43.20
CA LEU A 2 -7.39 47.67 41.86
C LEU A 2 -6.83 46.25 41.77
N THR A 3 -7.72 45.28 41.67
CA THR A 3 -7.43 43.87 41.43
C THR A 3 -6.71 43.74 40.10
N SER A 4 -5.50 43.17 40.14
CA SER A 4 -4.75 42.73 38.98
C SER A 4 -5.47 41.55 38.33
N GLU A 5 -6.10 41.78 37.19
CA GLU A 5 -6.49 40.70 36.28
C GLU A 5 -5.22 40.07 35.70
N THR A 6 -5.04 38.78 35.95
CA THR A 6 -4.00 37.93 35.34
C THR A 6 -4.38 37.61 33.89
N PRO A 7 -3.59 38.00 32.88
CA PRO A 7 -3.83 37.58 31.51
C PRO A 7 -3.03 36.31 31.23
N ASP A 8 -3.56 35.13 31.59
CA ASP A 8 -2.83 33.87 31.35
C ASP A 8 -3.71 32.65 31.01
N GLU A 9 -4.74 32.81 30.17
CA GLU A 9 -5.56 31.66 29.69
C GLU A 9 -5.83 31.61 28.16
N LEU A 10 -5.09 32.35 27.31
CA LEU A 10 -5.32 32.35 25.84
C LEU A 10 -4.09 31.97 24.98
N GLY A 11 -3.06 31.32 25.55
CA GLY A 11 -1.77 31.06 24.89
C GLY A 11 -1.67 29.80 24.00
N GLY A 12 -2.66 28.90 24.02
CA GLY A 12 -2.57 27.58 23.36
C GLY A 12 -3.03 27.50 21.90
N GLU A 13 -3.87 28.43 21.43
CA GLU A 13 -4.45 28.37 20.07
C GLU A 13 -3.55 29.00 19.00
N GLN A 14 -2.69 29.96 19.39
CA GLN A 14 -1.75 30.61 18.47
C GLN A 14 -0.64 29.69 17.90
N PRO A 15 -0.07 28.70 18.62
CA PRO A 15 0.95 27.80 18.05
C PRO A 15 0.43 26.83 16.98
N PHE A 16 -0.79 26.29 17.12
CA PHE A 16 -1.35 25.40 16.09
C PHE A 16 -1.72 26.15 14.82
N ILE A 17 -2.38 27.31 14.96
CA ILE A 17 -2.76 28.15 13.82
C ILE A 17 -1.53 28.65 13.07
N SER A 18 -0.46 29.06 13.77
CA SER A 18 0.79 29.46 13.13
C SER A 18 1.47 28.32 12.38
N HIS A 19 1.50 27.10 12.94
CA HIS A 19 2.03 25.92 12.25
C HIS A 19 1.23 25.56 10.98
N LEU A 20 -0.11 25.68 11.01
CA LEU A 20 -0.96 25.48 9.83
C LEU A 20 -0.73 26.55 8.75
N ILE A 21 -0.56 27.82 9.16
CA ILE A 21 -0.23 28.92 8.23
C ILE A 21 1.13 28.69 7.58
N GLU A 22 2.10 28.19 8.34
CA GLU A 22 3.42 27.84 7.82
C GLU A 22 3.34 26.72 6.77
N LEU A 23 2.62 25.64 7.06
CA LEU A 23 2.38 24.54 6.11
C LEU A 23 1.76 25.06 4.82
N ARG A 24 0.70 25.87 4.91
CA ARG A 24 0.03 26.47 3.76
C ARG A 24 1.00 27.30 2.91
N ASN A 25 1.75 28.19 3.54
CA ASN A 25 2.68 29.07 2.84
C ASN A 25 3.83 28.28 2.18
N ARG A 26 4.27 27.16 2.77
CA ARG A 26 5.25 26.24 2.17
C ARG A 26 4.65 25.48 1.00
N LEU A 27 3.44 24.96 1.15
CA LEU A 27 2.72 24.25 0.09
C LEU A 27 2.50 25.13 -1.15
N ILE A 28 2.06 26.37 -0.96
CA ILE A 28 1.90 27.34 -2.06
C ILE A 28 3.23 27.59 -2.75
N ARG A 29 4.33 27.79 -2.00
CA ARG A 29 5.66 27.98 -2.58
C ARG A 29 6.15 26.77 -3.36
N MET A 30 5.87 25.56 -2.88
CA MET A 30 6.17 24.31 -3.59
C MET A 30 5.39 24.22 -4.90
N LEU A 31 4.09 24.49 -4.85
CA LEU A 31 3.21 24.46 -6.03
C LEU A 31 3.62 25.52 -7.07
N VAL A 32 3.93 26.74 -6.63
CA VAL A 32 4.42 27.82 -7.51
C VAL A 32 5.75 27.43 -8.16
N ALA A 33 6.69 26.86 -7.40
CA ALA A 33 7.97 26.44 -7.95
C ALA A 33 7.80 25.36 -9.04
N VAL A 34 6.99 24.32 -8.77
CA VAL A 34 6.66 23.29 -9.76
C VAL A 34 5.95 23.91 -10.96
N GLY A 35 5.00 24.81 -10.74
CA GLY A 35 4.28 25.50 -11.80
C GLY A 35 5.18 26.34 -12.70
N LEU A 36 6.15 27.07 -12.14
CA LEU A 36 7.12 27.85 -12.91
C LEU A 36 8.01 26.97 -13.77
N VAL A 37 8.54 25.87 -13.21
CA VAL A 37 9.35 24.90 -13.98
C VAL A 37 8.50 24.23 -15.05
N PHE A 38 7.26 23.85 -14.73
CA PHE A 38 6.34 23.24 -15.69
C PHE A 38 6.03 24.20 -16.85
N LEU A 39 5.73 25.47 -16.58
CA LEU A 39 5.48 26.47 -17.63
C LEU A 39 6.71 26.68 -18.52
N ALA A 40 7.92 26.58 -17.97
CA ALA A 40 9.15 26.63 -18.74
C ALA A 40 9.37 25.38 -19.62
N LEU A 41 8.97 24.20 -19.14
CA LEU A 41 9.07 22.93 -19.88
C LEU A 41 7.89 22.70 -20.85
N PHE A 42 6.76 23.38 -20.65
CA PHE A 42 5.52 23.18 -21.40
C PHE A 42 5.68 23.27 -22.92
N PRO A 43 6.41 24.26 -23.49
CA PRO A 43 6.61 24.35 -24.94
C PRO A 43 7.41 23.17 -25.51
N PHE A 44 8.24 22.53 -24.68
CA PHE A 44 9.13 21.43 -25.06
C PHE A 44 8.55 20.05 -24.70
N ALA A 45 7.28 19.96 -24.29
CA ALA A 45 6.69 18.72 -23.80
C ALA A 45 6.82 17.55 -24.80
N ASN A 46 6.64 17.81 -26.09
CA ASN A 46 6.80 16.79 -27.14
C ASN A 46 8.27 16.37 -27.32
N ASP A 47 9.21 17.30 -27.24
CA ASP A 47 10.64 17.01 -27.37
C ASP A 47 11.13 16.18 -26.16
N ILE A 48 10.70 16.55 -24.96
CA ILE A 48 10.97 15.78 -23.73
C ILE A 48 10.38 14.37 -23.86
N TYR A 49 9.15 14.26 -24.38
CA TYR A 49 8.51 12.97 -24.62
C TYR A 49 9.31 12.09 -25.57
N THR A 50 9.71 12.61 -26.74
CA THR A 50 10.50 11.82 -27.70
C THR A 50 11.86 11.43 -27.15
N ALA A 51 12.53 12.31 -26.40
CA ALA A 51 13.81 12.02 -25.75
C ALA A 51 13.70 10.92 -24.69
N VAL A 52 12.66 10.96 -23.85
CA VAL A 52 12.43 9.94 -22.81
C VAL A 52 11.93 8.63 -23.41
N ALA A 53 11.10 8.68 -24.45
CA ALA A 53 10.56 7.51 -25.12
C ALA A 53 11.59 6.76 -25.98
N ALA A 54 12.63 7.43 -26.49
CA ALA A 54 13.67 6.81 -27.32
C ALA A 54 14.35 5.57 -26.69
N PRO A 55 14.89 5.62 -25.44
CA PRO A 55 15.48 4.44 -24.81
C PRO A 55 14.46 3.35 -24.48
N ILE A 56 13.20 3.72 -24.29
CA ILE A 56 12.09 2.78 -24.05
C ILE A 56 11.77 2.01 -25.34
N MET A 57 11.64 2.72 -26.47
CA MET A 57 11.39 2.11 -27.78
C MET A 57 12.52 1.16 -28.19
N ALA A 58 13.77 1.50 -27.86
CA ALA A 58 14.93 0.65 -28.12
C ALA A 58 14.97 -0.66 -27.30
N LYS A 59 14.12 -0.79 -26.28
CA LYS A 59 13.99 -2.00 -25.45
C LYS A 59 12.76 -2.83 -25.79
N LEU A 60 11.93 -2.38 -26.72
CA LEU A 60 10.81 -3.17 -27.24
C LEU A 60 11.35 -4.27 -28.18
N PRO A 61 10.71 -5.45 -28.21
CA PRO A 61 11.02 -6.49 -29.19
C PRO A 61 10.91 -5.95 -30.62
N ASP A 62 11.76 -6.45 -31.53
CA ASP A 62 11.74 -6.05 -32.94
C ASP A 62 10.31 -6.20 -33.53
N GLY A 63 9.72 -5.09 -33.98
CA GLY A 63 8.36 -5.04 -34.53
C GLY A 63 7.25 -4.65 -33.56
N ALA A 64 7.54 -4.46 -32.27
CA ALA A 64 6.56 -3.92 -31.31
C ALA A 64 6.52 -2.39 -31.36
N SER A 65 5.39 -1.83 -31.81
CA SER A 65 5.09 -0.41 -31.72
C SER A 65 4.23 -0.11 -30.48
N MET A 66 4.51 0.97 -29.76
CA MET A 66 3.58 1.46 -28.74
C MET A 66 2.28 1.90 -29.40
N ILE A 67 1.16 1.40 -28.89
CA ILE A 67 -0.17 1.78 -29.35
C ILE A 67 -0.75 2.85 -28.44
N ALA A 68 -1.61 3.70 -29.00
CA ALA A 68 -2.46 4.59 -28.23
C ALA A 68 -3.88 4.05 -28.28
N THR A 69 -4.38 3.55 -27.16
CA THR A 69 -5.75 3.03 -27.05
C THR A 69 -6.80 4.14 -26.96
N GLN A 70 -6.41 5.33 -26.46
CA GLN A 70 -7.28 6.48 -26.31
C GLN A 70 -6.91 7.59 -27.29
N ILE A 71 -7.93 8.25 -27.85
CA ILE A 71 -7.79 9.36 -28.81
C ILE A 71 -7.02 10.53 -28.18
N ALA A 72 -7.23 10.77 -26.88
CA ALA A 72 -6.59 11.87 -26.15
C ALA A 72 -5.15 11.55 -25.70
N SER A 73 -4.72 10.28 -25.69
CA SER A 73 -3.40 9.89 -25.17
C SER A 73 -2.23 10.61 -25.84
N PRO A 74 -2.14 10.70 -27.19
CA PRO A 74 -1.03 11.40 -27.84
C PRO A 74 -0.95 12.89 -27.48
N PHE A 75 -2.08 13.52 -27.12
CA PHE A 75 -2.13 14.92 -26.70
C PHE A 75 -1.76 15.11 -25.23
N LEU A 76 -2.32 14.30 -24.31
CA LEU A 76 -2.16 14.51 -22.86
C LEU A 76 -0.85 13.92 -22.29
N THR A 77 -0.35 12.84 -22.87
CA THR A 77 0.84 12.11 -22.40
C THR A 77 2.09 12.99 -22.32
N PRO A 78 2.43 13.80 -23.35
CA PRO A 78 3.58 14.71 -23.27
C PRO A 78 3.47 15.74 -22.14
N PHE A 79 2.28 16.34 -21.94
CA PHE A 79 2.07 17.32 -20.86
C PHE A 79 2.17 16.68 -19.48
N LYS A 80 1.65 15.47 -19.31
CA LYS A 80 1.77 14.70 -18.06
C LYS A 80 3.23 14.40 -17.72
N LEU A 81 4.01 13.98 -18.73
CA LEU A 81 5.45 13.78 -18.56
C LEU A 81 6.16 15.08 -18.17
N ALA A 82 5.89 16.18 -18.89
CA ALA A 82 6.51 17.47 -18.60
C ALA A 82 6.21 17.94 -17.15
N LEU A 83 4.98 17.73 -16.68
CA LEU A 83 4.62 18.01 -15.28
C LEU A 83 5.42 17.15 -14.30
N MET A 84 5.55 15.86 -14.56
CA MET A 84 6.30 14.98 -13.67
C MET A 84 7.81 15.29 -13.67
N VAL A 85 8.38 15.61 -14.83
CA VAL A 85 9.77 16.08 -14.94
C VAL A 85 9.94 17.40 -14.17
N ALA A 86 8.99 18.32 -14.24
CA ALA A 86 9.02 19.55 -13.45
C ALA A 86 9.05 19.27 -11.94
N VAL A 87 8.28 18.29 -11.46
CA VAL A 87 8.31 17.84 -10.07
C VAL A 87 9.70 17.30 -9.71
N PHE A 88 10.30 16.44 -10.54
CA PHE A 88 11.63 15.86 -10.28
C PHE A 88 12.78 16.88 -10.34
N VAL A 89 12.71 17.84 -11.24
CA VAL A 89 13.68 18.96 -11.29
C VAL A 89 13.54 19.85 -10.06
N THR A 90 12.30 20.06 -9.59
CA THR A 90 12.03 20.87 -8.40
C THR A 90 12.23 20.11 -7.08
N ALA A 91 12.43 18.79 -7.12
CA ALA A 91 12.55 17.92 -5.94
C ALA A 91 13.52 18.44 -4.87
N PRO A 92 14.71 18.99 -5.19
CA PRO A 92 15.62 19.53 -4.17
C PRO A 92 14.99 20.66 -3.35
N TYR A 93 14.22 21.53 -4.02
CA TYR A 93 13.49 22.60 -3.37
C TYR A 93 12.26 22.08 -2.59
N LEU A 94 11.57 21.08 -3.13
CA LEU A 94 10.43 20.43 -2.44
C LEU A 94 10.88 19.78 -1.12
N LEU A 95 11.96 19.00 -1.16
CA LEU A 95 12.55 18.37 0.03
C LEU A 95 13.03 19.42 1.02
N TYR A 96 13.68 20.49 0.55
CA TYR A 96 14.04 21.61 1.42
C TYR A 96 12.83 22.21 2.15
N GLN A 97 11.73 22.47 1.43
CA GLN A 97 10.52 23.05 2.04
C GLN A 97 9.84 22.10 3.02
N LEU A 98 9.79 20.80 2.67
CA LEU A 98 9.21 19.75 3.51
C LEU A 98 10.01 19.60 4.80
N TRP A 99 11.33 19.45 4.71
CA TRP A 99 12.17 19.27 5.90
C TRP A 99 12.30 20.55 6.71
N ALA A 100 12.32 21.72 6.09
CA ALA A 100 12.33 22.98 6.84
C ALA A 100 11.04 23.23 7.63
N PHE A 101 9.93 22.56 7.29
CA PHE A 101 8.70 22.55 8.09
C PHE A 101 8.79 21.61 9.31
N VAL A 102 9.42 20.45 9.15
CA VAL A 102 9.57 19.44 10.23
C VAL A 102 10.72 19.77 11.19
N ALA A 103 11.76 20.43 10.68
CA ALA A 103 12.97 20.76 11.40
C ALA A 103 12.85 21.75 12.58
N PRO A 104 11.79 22.56 12.83
CA PRO A 104 11.71 23.41 14.01
C PRO A 104 11.96 22.64 15.33
N GLY A 105 11.59 21.35 15.37
CA GLY A 105 11.90 20.47 16.51
C GLY A 105 13.40 20.15 16.68
N LEU A 106 14.17 20.12 15.60
CA LEU A 106 15.62 19.85 15.60
C LEU A 106 16.45 21.14 15.84
N TYR A 107 15.94 22.31 15.43
CA TYR A 107 16.67 23.58 15.42
C TYR A 107 17.06 24.13 16.80
N ARG A 108 16.48 23.63 17.89
CA ARG A 108 16.78 24.13 19.24
C ARG A 108 18.15 23.69 19.76
N HIS A 109 18.70 22.54 19.33
CA HIS A 109 19.95 22.03 19.93
C HIS A 109 20.97 21.42 18.94
N GLU A 110 20.61 21.07 17.68
CA GLU A 110 21.53 20.37 16.75
C GLU A 110 21.40 20.85 15.28
N LYS A 111 21.58 22.15 15.03
CA LYS A 111 21.58 22.74 13.67
C LYS A 111 22.55 22.07 12.67
N ARG A 112 23.59 21.40 13.18
CA ARG A 112 24.63 20.74 12.38
C ARG A 112 24.15 19.47 11.67
N LEU A 113 23.10 18.80 12.18
CA LEU A 113 22.58 17.57 11.57
C LEU A 113 21.58 17.86 10.43
N ALA A 114 20.88 19.01 10.47
CA ALA A 114 19.85 19.35 9.49
C ALA A 114 20.37 19.43 8.04
N VAL A 115 21.53 20.07 7.84
CA VAL A 115 22.12 20.27 6.50
C VAL A 115 22.59 18.95 5.87
N PRO A 116 23.41 18.10 6.52
CA PRO A 116 23.82 16.83 5.92
C PRO A 116 22.63 15.89 5.70
N LEU A 117 21.60 15.94 6.55
CA LEU A 117 20.38 15.16 6.36
C LEU A 117 19.60 15.60 5.12
N LEU A 118 19.48 16.92 4.88
CA LEU A 118 18.85 17.47 3.68
C LEU A 118 19.63 17.13 2.40
N ILE A 119 20.96 17.25 2.43
CA ILE A 119 21.79 16.87 1.28
C ILE A 119 21.64 15.37 1.03
N SER A 120 21.65 14.55 2.10
CA SER A 120 21.43 13.12 2.01
C SER A 120 20.07 12.80 1.41
N SER A 121 18.98 13.46 1.83
CA SER A 121 17.65 13.26 1.23
C SER A 121 17.66 13.54 -0.27
N ILE A 122 18.23 14.67 -0.70
CA ILE A 122 18.27 15.01 -2.12
C ILE A 122 19.01 13.93 -2.93
N VAL A 123 20.14 13.45 -2.40
CA VAL A 123 20.90 12.35 -3.02
C VAL A 123 20.09 11.06 -3.01
N LEU A 124 19.42 10.72 -1.90
CA LEU A 124 18.64 9.51 -1.74
C LEU A 124 17.42 9.49 -2.67
N PHE A 125 16.74 10.63 -2.86
CA PHE A 125 15.64 10.77 -3.82
C PHE A 125 16.06 10.40 -5.24
N TYR A 126 17.16 11.00 -5.73
CA TYR A 126 17.68 10.69 -7.07
C TYR A 126 18.26 9.27 -7.15
N LEU A 127 18.86 8.77 -6.06
CA LEU A 127 19.29 7.37 -5.98
C LEU A 127 18.08 6.42 -6.05
N GLY A 128 16.95 6.78 -5.44
CA GLY A 128 15.71 6.02 -5.51
C GLY A 128 15.13 5.99 -6.92
N MET A 129 15.14 7.14 -7.62
CA MET A 129 14.79 7.18 -9.04
C MET A 129 15.72 6.34 -9.90
N ALA A 130 17.04 6.40 -9.65
CA ALA A 130 18.02 5.58 -10.36
C ALA A 130 17.81 4.08 -10.08
N PHE A 131 17.55 3.70 -8.82
CA PHE A 131 17.22 2.33 -8.44
C PHE A 131 15.96 1.84 -9.14
N ALA A 132 14.93 2.68 -9.22
CA ALA A 132 13.71 2.35 -9.95
C ALA A 132 13.98 2.09 -11.43
N TYR A 133 14.81 2.91 -12.08
CA TYR A 133 15.13 2.75 -13.50
C TYR A 133 16.06 1.56 -13.79
N PHE A 134 17.11 1.36 -12.99
CA PHE A 134 18.15 0.37 -13.29
C PHE A 134 17.87 -1.01 -12.71
N VAL A 135 17.11 -1.12 -11.62
CA VAL A 135 16.88 -2.39 -10.92
C VAL A 135 15.43 -2.82 -11.03
N VAL A 136 14.50 -1.97 -10.60
CA VAL A 136 13.09 -2.36 -10.47
C VAL A 136 12.43 -2.49 -11.83
N PHE A 137 12.64 -1.50 -12.69
CA PHE A 137 12.04 -1.46 -14.02
C PHE A 137 12.38 -2.71 -14.86
N PRO A 138 13.66 -3.12 -15.04
CA PRO A 138 13.99 -4.33 -15.78
C PRO A 138 13.38 -5.59 -15.17
N LEU A 139 13.28 -5.66 -13.85
CA LEU A 139 12.80 -6.82 -13.13
C LEU A 139 11.29 -7.02 -13.31
N VAL A 140 10.50 -5.94 -13.26
CA VAL A 140 9.06 -5.99 -13.54
C VAL A 140 8.80 -6.33 -15.01
N PHE A 141 9.55 -5.76 -15.95
CA PHE A 141 9.37 -6.05 -17.38
C PHE A 141 9.81 -7.47 -17.75
N ALA A 142 10.90 -7.97 -17.15
CA ALA A 142 11.30 -9.37 -17.31
C ALA A 142 10.22 -10.32 -16.79
N PHE A 143 9.59 -9.96 -15.66
CA PHE A 143 8.44 -10.72 -15.14
C PHE A 143 7.27 -10.71 -16.13
N PHE A 144 6.83 -9.55 -16.63
CA PHE A 144 5.74 -9.46 -17.61
C PHE A 144 6.03 -10.23 -18.91
N ALA A 145 7.27 -10.21 -19.38
CA ALA A 145 7.68 -11.02 -20.53
C ALA A 145 7.63 -12.53 -20.22
N SER A 146 8.03 -12.94 -19.01
CA SER A 146 8.07 -14.35 -18.61
C SER A 146 6.70 -15.02 -18.45
N VAL A 147 5.66 -14.24 -18.14
CA VAL A 147 4.28 -14.72 -17.97
C VAL A 147 3.45 -14.65 -19.25
N THR A 148 4.00 -14.06 -20.33
CA THR A 148 3.30 -13.94 -21.61
C THR A 148 3.22 -15.31 -22.29
N PRO A 149 2.01 -15.82 -22.63
CA PRO A 149 1.86 -17.11 -23.30
C PRO A 149 2.51 -17.14 -24.68
N GLN A 150 2.98 -18.31 -25.11
CA GLN A 150 3.52 -18.50 -26.45
C GLN A 150 2.45 -18.19 -27.50
N GLY A 151 2.78 -17.35 -28.48
CA GLY A 151 1.86 -16.92 -29.54
C GLY A 151 1.11 -15.62 -29.26
N VAL A 152 1.28 -14.99 -28.09
CA VAL A 152 0.71 -13.66 -27.79
C VAL A 152 1.79 -12.58 -27.93
N THR A 153 1.58 -11.61 -28.82
CA THR A 153 2.45 -10.44 -28.92
C THR A 153 2.04 -9.38 -27.90
N GLN A 154 2.93 -9.08 -26.96
CA GLN A 154 2.71 -8.02 -25.97
C GLN A 154 2.95 -6.64 -26.60
N MET A 155 1.91 -5.83 -26.72
CA MET A 155 2.00 -4.44 -27.19
C MET A 155 1.65 -3.49 -26.03
N PRO A 156 2.63 -2.79 -25.45
CA PRO A 156 2.35 -1.85 -24.37
C PRO A 156 1.61 -0.60 -24.89
N ASP A 157 0.55 -0.21 -24.17
CA ASP A 157 -0.11 1.08 -24.39
C ASP A 157 0.78 2.22 -23.86
N ILE A 158 0.93 3.26 -24.68
CA ILE A 158 1.84 4.38 -24.44
C ILE A 158 1.54 5.16 -23.16
N ALA A 159 0.25 5.34 -22.83
CA ALA A 159 -0.18 6.12 -21.68
C ALA A 159 -0.10 5.27 -20.42
N PHE A 160 -0.57 4.03 -20.47
CA PHE A 160 -0.46 3.09 -19.36
C PHE A 160 1.00 2.83 -18.97
N TYR A 161 1.85 2.62 -19.96
CA TYR A 161 3.28 2.39 -19.76
C TYR A 161 3.96 3.61 -19.14
N LEU A 162 3.71 4.81 -19.68
CA LEU A 162 4.26 6.04 -19.11
C LEU A 162 3.77 6.23 -17.68
N ASP A 163 2.47 6.05 -17.44
CA ASP A 163 1.86 6.19 -16.12
C ASP A 163 2.49 5.26 -15.11
N PHE A 164 2.74 4.01 -15.51
CA PHE A 164 3.44 3.03 -14.68
C PHE A 164 4.84 3.52 -14.31
N ILE A 165 5.66 3.93 -15.30
CA ILE A 165 7.03 4.41 -15.03
C ILE A 165 7.04 5.66 -14.17
N LEU A 166 6.19 6.64 -14.47
CA LEU A 166 6.15 7.90 -13.72
C LEU A 166 5.74 7.67 -12.26
N LYS A 167 4.73 6.81 -12.03
CA LYS A 167 4.34 6.38 -10.67
C LYS A 167 5.49 5.65 -9.98
N LEU A 168 6.17 4.75 -10.69
CA LEU A 168 7.29 3.99 -10.15
C LEU A 168 8.43 4.89 -9.69
N PHE A 169 8.86 5.84 -10.54
CA PHE A 169 9.91 6.80 -10.19
C PHE A 169 9.53 7.70 -9.03
N PHE A 170 8.30 8.22 -9.04
CA PHE A 170 7.81 9.05 -7.95
C PHE A 170 7.77 8.27 -6.63
N ALA A 171 7.23 7.05 -6.66
CA ALA A 171 7.09 6.25 -5.46
C ALA A 171 8.42 5.78 -4.89
N PHE A 172 9.37 5.35 -5.73
CA PHE A 172 10.70 4.98 -5.25
C PHE A 172 11.53 6.19 -4.83
N GLY A 173 11.42 7.33 -5.51
CA GLY A 173 12.05 8.57 -5.07
C GLY A 173 11.58 8.94 -3.66
N VAL A 174 10.27 8.90 -3.41
CA VAL A 174 9.70 9.16 -2.08
C VAL A 174 10.00 8.03 -1.09
N ALA A 175 9.98 6.76 -1.49
CA ALA A 175 10.28 5.63 -0.60
C ALA A 175 11.73 5.65 -0.12
N PHE A 176 12.66 6.13 -0.95
CA PHE A 176 14.05 6.34 -0.52
C PHE A 176 14.18 7.45 0.52
N GLU A 177 13.14 8.24 0.82
CA GLU A 177 13.11 9.17 1.95
C GLU A 177 12.72 8.51 3.28
N ILE A 178 12.20 7.28 3.26
CA ILE A 178 11.81 6.54 4.48
C ILE A 178 12.96 6.46 5.50
N PRO A 179 14.23 6.14 5.12
CA PRO A 179 15.33 6.14 6.06
C PRO A 179 15.57 7.49 6.72
N ILE A 180 15.50 8.58 5.94
CA ILE A 180 15.69 9.95 6.43
C ILE A 180 14.56 10.34 7.37
N ALA A 181 13.31 10.07 6.99
CA ALA A 181 12.15 10.28 7.85
C ALA A 181 12.28 9.54 9.19
N THR A 182 12.73 8.29 9.14
CA THR A 182 12.96 7.45 10.31
C THR A 182 14.03 8.03 11.24
N ILE A 183 15.18 8.41 10.69
CA ILE A 183 16.27 9.06 11.46
C ILE A 183 15.77 10.35 12.09
N LEU A 184 15.02 11.17 11.33
CA LEU A 184 14.53 12.45 11.84
C LEU A 184 13.53 12.28 12.98
N LEU A 185 12.59 11.34 12.86
CA LEU A 185 11.61 11.05 13.92
C LEU A 185 12.27 10.62 15.23
N VAL A 186 13.34 9.82 15.14
CA VAL A 186 14.14 9.43 16.32
C VAL A 186 14.98 10.59 16.83
N ALA A 187 15.60 11.38 15.95
CA ALA A 187 16.44 12.53 16.32
C ALA A 187 15.67 13.63 17.07
N ILE A 188 14.41 13.87 16.72
CA ILE A 188 13.54 14.82 17.44
C ILE A 188 12.91 14.23 18.72
N GLY A 189 13.12 12.94 18.99
CA GLY A 189 12.55 12.25 20.15
C GLY A 189 11.06 11.94 20.04
N ALA A 190 10.46 12.00 18.84
CA ALA A 190 9.04 11.69 18.64
C ALA A 190 8.75 10.19 18.81
N VAL A 191 9.71 9.34 18.46
CA VAL A 191 9.64 7.88 18.58
C VAL A 191 11.00 7.30 18.94
N THR A 192 11.04 6.15 19.60
CA THR A 192 12.27 5.37 19.81
C THR A 192 12.45 4.32 18.70
N PRO A 193 13.70 3.87 18.42
CA PRO A 193 13.93 2.77 17.48
C PRO A 193 13.17 1.49 17.83
N GLU A 194 12.91 1.22 19.10
CA GLU A 194 12.15 0.07 19.59
C GLU A 194 10.66 0.22 19.27
N GLN A 195 10.11 1.44 19.39
CA GLN A 195 8.72 1.72 19.00
C GLN A 195 8.53 1.51 17.50
N LEU A 196 9.46 1.99 16.67
CA LEU A 196 9.43 1.76 15.22
C LEU A 196 9.59 0.29 14.87
N ALA A 197 10.47 -0.45 15.56
CA ALA A 197 10.62 -1.88 15.35
C ALA A 197 9.35 -2.68 15.69
N ARG A 198 8.52 -2.22 16.63
CA ARG A 198 7.20 -2.84 16.92
C ARG A 198 6.17 -2.56 15.83
N GLN A 199 6.34 -1.48 15.05
CA GLN A 199 5.42 -1.08 13.99
C GLN A 199 5.66 -1.79 12.65
N ARG A 200 6.60 -2.74 12.57
CA ARG A 200 6.91 -3.51 11.35
C ARG A 200 5.69 -4.10 10.65
N PRO A 201 4.71 -4.73 11.34
CA PRO A 201 3.53 -5.28 10.67
C PRO A 201 2.74 -4.22 9.90
N TYR A 202 2.60 -3.01 10.46
CA TYR A 202 1.90 -1.90 9.80
C TYR A 202 2.66 -1.37 8.59
N VAL A 203 3.99 -1.28 8.69
CA VAL A 203 4.83 -0.86 7.56
C VAL A 203 4.77 -1.90 6.44
N ILE A 204 4.80 -3.19 6.76
CA ILE A 204 4.65 -4.27 5.78
C ILE A 204 3.32 -4.09 5.03
N VAL A 205 2.20 -3.93 5.74
CA VAL A 205 0.90 -3.69 5.09
C VAL A 205 0.96 -2.42 4.23
N GLY A 206 1.54 -1.33 4.73
CA GLY A 206 1.68 -0.07 3.99
C GLY A 206 2.46 -0.21 2.68
N VAL A 207 3.61 -0.90 2.68
CA VAL A 207 4.41 -1.08 1.45
C VAL A 207 3.72 -2.00 0.44
N PHE A 208 2.93 -2.98 0.90
CA PHE A 208 2.11 -3.81 0.01
C PHE A 208 0.94 -3.02 -0.58
N VAL A 209 0.31 -2.12 0.17
CA VAL A 209 -0.73 -1.21 -0.34
C VAL A 209 -0.14 -0.26 -1.39
N VAL A 210 1.03 0.32 -1.12
CA VAL A 210 1.74 1.12 -2.11
C VAL A 210 2.06 0.28 -3.35
N GLY A 211 2.58 -0.94 -3.19
CA GLY A 211 2.80 -1.88 -4.29
C GLY A 211 1.54 -2.08 -5.14
N MET A 212 0.38 -2.30 -4.52
CA MET A 212 -0.90 -2.46 -5.20
C MET A 212 -1.35 -1.22 -5.99
N VAL A 213 -0.96 -0.01 -5.57
CA VAL A 213 -1.26 1.24 -6.31
C VAL A 213 -0.31 1.41 -7.50
N LEU A 214 0.92 0.92 -7.38
CA LEU A 214 1.96 1.07 -8.39
C LEU A 214 1.88 0.03 -9.49
N THR A 215 1.55 -1.21 -9.16
CA THR A 215 1.33 -2.28 -10.14
C THR A 215 -0.16 -2.54 -10.34
N PRO A 216 -0.53 -3.12 -11.49
CA PRO A 216 -1.77 -3.89 -11.59
C PRO A 216 -1.92 -4.90 -10.44
N PRO A 217 -3.11 -5.49 -10.24
CA PRO A 217 -3.34 -6.55 -9.25
C PRO A 217 -2.56 -7.83 -9.64
N ASP A 218 -1.25 -7.81 -9.39
CA ASP A 218 -0.29 -8.88 -9.62
C ASP A 218 0.60 -9.03 -8.37
N VAL A 219 0.52 -10.19 -7.72
CA VAL A 219 1.16 -10.45 -6.43
C VAL A 219 2.68 -10.45 -6.54
N ILE A 220 3.23 -10.90 -7.68
CA ILE A 220 4.68 -11.08 -7.85
C ILE A 220 5.37 -9.72 -7.97
N SER A 221 4.93 -8.87 -8.90
CA SER A 221 5.43 -7.50 -9.08
C SER A 221 5.13 -6.66 -7.85
N GLN A 222 3.96 -6.82 -7.22
CA GLN A 222 3.65 -6.14 -5.96
C GLN A 222 4.67 -6.49 -4.87
N THR A 223 4.99 -7.77 -4.69
CA THR A 223 5.98 -8.24 -3.71
C THR A 223 7.38 -7.73 -4.06
N LEU A 224 7.74 -7.78 -5.33
CA LEU A 224 9.01 -7.30 -5.87
C LEU A 224 9.27 -5.82 -5.56
N LEU A 225 8.21 -5.02 -5.54
CA LEU A 225 8.24 -3.60 -5.19
C LEU A 225 8.22 -3.37 -3.68
N ALA A 226 7.42 -4.15 -2.96
CA ALA A 226 7.25 -4.04 -1.51
C ALA A 226 8.55 -4.38 -0.74
N VAL A 227 9.29 -5.39 -1.19
CA VAL A 227 10.52 -5.85 -0.50
C VAL A 227 11.58 -4.74 -0.41
N PRO A 228 11.98 -4.06 -1.50
CA PRO A 228 12.89 -2.92 -1.41
C PRO A 228 12.41 -1.81 -0.48
N MET A 229 11.11 -1.48 -0.50
CA MET A 229 10.55 -0.44 0.37
C MET A 229 10.63 -0.84 1.86
N TRP A 230 10.35 -2.11 2.17
CA TRP A 230 10.51 -2.64 3.52
C TRP A 230 11.97 -2.65 3.98
N LEU A 231 12.91 -3.00 3.09
CA LEU A 231 14.35 -2.95 3.39
C LEU A 231 14.83 -1.52 3.69
N LEU A 232 14.30 -0.51 3.00
CA LEU A 232 14.61 0.90 3.29
C LEU A 232 14.13 1.31 4.68
N PHE A 233 12.95 0.85 5.10
CA PHE A 233 12.49 1.07 6.46
C PHE A 233 13.43 0.44 7.49
N GLU A 234 13.88 -0.79 7.25
CA GLU A 234 14.82 -1.47 8.15
C GLU A 234 16.16 -0.74 8.22
N LEU A 235 16.65 -0.27 7.08
CA LEU A 235 17.86 0.53 6.97
C LEU A 235 17.72 1.86 7.74
N GLY A 236 16.54 2.47 7.71
CA GLY A 236 16.19 3.64 8.51
C GLY A 236 16.30 3.39 10.01
N ILE A 237 15.72 2.28 10.50
CA ILE A 237 15.83 1.88 11.91
C ILE A 237 17.30 1.66 12.27
N LEU A 238 18.05 0.93 11.45
CA LEU A 238 19.47 0.66 11.68
C LEU A 238 20.29 1.95 11.79
N PHE A 239 20.14 2.86 10.83
CA PHE A 239 20.87 4.12 10.85
C PHE A 239 20.44 5.03 12.00
N SER A 240 19.15 5.05 12.37
CA SER A 240 18.69 5.82 13.52
C SER A 240 19.38 5.40 14.82
N ARG A 241 19.64 4.10 15.03
CA ARG A 241 20.36 3.58 16.21
C ARG A 241 21.83 3.96 16.25
N ILE A 242 22.46 4.08 15.08
CA ILE A 242 23.89 4.38 14.96
C ILE A 242 24.14 5.90 15.05
N LEU A 243 23.29 6.70 14.40
CA LEU A 243 23.46 8.14 14.26
C LEU A 243 22.87 8.93 15.43
N VAL A 244 21.83 8.42 16.08
CA VAL A 244 21.16 9.10 17.20
C VAL A 244 21.52 8.38 18.49
N THR A 245 22.44 8.98 19.26
CA THR A 245 22.76 8.48 20.61
C THR A 245 21.48 8.56 21.47
N PRO A 246 21.09 7.48 22.18
CA PRO A 246 19.93 7.51 23.06
C PRO A 246 20.10 8.61 24.11
N ARG A 247 19.39 9.72 23.96
CA ARG A 247 19.12 10.60 25.08
C ARG A 247 17.94 10.00 25.82
N GLY A 248 18.08 9.91 27.14
CA GLY A 248 17.14 9.26 28.04
C GLY A 248 15.70 9.56 27.66
N ALA A 249 14.87 8.51 27.71
CA ALA A 249 13.43 8.58 27.52
C ALA A 249 12.84 9.82 28.22
N PRO A 250 11.77 10.42 27.69
CA PRO A 250 11.08 11.48 28.42
C PRO A 250 10.77 10.96 29.82
N GLU A 251 11.41 11.56 30.82
CA GLU A 251 10.99 11.45 32.21
C GLU A 251 9.50 11.78 32.18
N ARG A 252 8.67 10.76 32.38
CA ARG A 252 7.31 10.99 32.82
C ARG A 252 7.43 11.90 34.04
N PRO A 253 6.62 12.96 34.16
CA PRO A 253 6.76 13.89 35.27
C PRO A 253 6.85 13.09 36.57
N GLU A 254 8.02 13.10 37.18
CA GLU A 254 8.14 12.76 38.59
C GLU A 254 7.34 13.84 39.30
N ASP A 255 6.24 13.43 39.91
CA ASP A 255 5.44 14.24 40.80
C ASP A 255 6.31 14.54 42.04
N GLY A 256 7.12 15.59 41.91
CA GLY A 256 8.12 16.00 42.89
C GLY A 256 7.53 16.83 44.01
N GLY A 257 7.04 16.15 45.04
CA GLY A 257 7.42 16.41 46.43
C GLY A 257 6.74 17.53 47.23
N GLY A 258 6.16 17.14 48.37
CA GLY A 258 5.98 17.97 49.55
C GLY A 258 5.96 17.08 50.81
N PRO A 259 6.70 17.42 51.89
CA PRO A 259 6.80 16.59 53.08
C PRO A 259 5.65 16.86 54.09
N ASP A 260 5.42 15.86 54.93
CA ASP A 260 4.62 15.84 56.17
C ASP A 260 3.08 15.79 56.10
N GLY A 261 2.53 14.89 56.93
CA GLY A 261 1.23 15.08 57.60
C GLY A 261 0.14 14.05 57.29
N ASP A 262 0.05 13.04 58.15
CA ASP A 262 -1.16 12.37 58.62
C ASP A 262 -2.23 11.96 57.60
N ARG A 263 -2.31 10.66 57.30
CA ARG A 263 -3.59 10.02 56.93
C ARG A 263 -3.73 8.67 57.63
N ASP A 264 -4.81 8.61 58.40
CA ASP A 264 -5.24 7.53 59.29
C ASP A 264 -5.32 6.14 58.63
N PRO A 265 -5.11 5.06 59.41
CA PRO A 265 -5.54 3.73 58.97
C PRO A 265 -7.07 3.64 59.00
N PRO A 266 -7.72 2.89 58.08
CA PRO A 266 -9.17 2.72 58.11
C PRO A 266 -9.60 1.91 59.35
N PRO A 267 -10.79 2.18 59.93
CA PRO A 267 -11.18 1.65 61.23
C PRO A 267 -11.59 0.17 61.18
N GLN A 268 -11.19 -0.58 62.22
CA GLN A 268 -11.74 -1.90 62.56
C GLN A 268 -13.01 -1.74 63.42
N ALA A 269 -14.07 -2.51 63.15
CA ALA A 269 -14.98 -3.06 64.16
C ALA A 269 -15.92 -4.09 63.50
N PHE A 270 -15.70 -5.40 63.71
CA PHE A 270 -16.27 -6.22 64.78
C PHE A 270 -17.79 -6.47 64.65
N LEU A 271 -18.18 -7.72 64.40
CA LEU A 271 -19.21 -8.46 65.16
C LEU A 271 -19.16 -9.99 64.85
N ARG A 272 -18.64 -10.75 65.84
CA ARG A 272 -19.02 -12.10 66.37
C ARG A 272 -18.84 -13.36 65.48
N GLU A 273 -18.07 -14.40 65.88
CA GLU A 273 -18.26 -15.37 67.01
C GLU A 273 -19.63 -16.08 66.87
N ASP A 274 -19.80 -17.41 66.82
CA ASP A 274 -19.03 -18.60 67.19
C ASP A 274 -19.63 -19.83 66.44
N GLU A 275 -19.05 -21.00 66.71
CA GLU A 275 -19.66 -22.33 66.73
C GLU A 275 -19.32 -23.35 65.61
N ASP A 276 -18.35 -24.20 65.96
CA ASP A 276 -18.43 -25.67 66.12
C ASP A 276 -18.83 -26.58 64.95
N GLY A 277 -18.11 -27.70 64.81
CA GLY A 277 -18.74 -28.96 64.37
C GLY A 277 -17.91 -29.87 63.48
N GLU A 278 -17.24 -30.82 64.11
CA GLU A 278 -16.52 -31.98 63.59
C GLU A 278 -17.43 -32.99 62.81
N ILE A 279 -16.80 -33.85 61.98
CA ILE A 279 -17.05 -35.31 61.77
C ILE A 279 -17.37 -35.82 60.33
N ASP A 280 -16.51 -36.78 59.91
CA ASP A 280 -16.58 -37.95 59.01
C ASP A 280 -16.85 -37.81 57.49
N ARG A 281 -15.97 -38.34 56.62
CA ARG A 281 -15.75 -39.77 56.22
C ARG A 281 -17.03 -40.40 55.67
N ASP A 282 -17.09 -41.23 54.65
CA ASP A 282 -16.22 -41.91 53.70
C ASP A 282 -17.16 -42.12 52.49
N GLU A 283 -16.67 -42.32 51.27
CA GLU A 283 -16.97 -43.55 50.53
C GLU A 283 -16.31 -43.56 49.16
N ALA A 284 -15.81 -44.75 48.87
CA ALA A 284 -14.90 -45.11 47.82
C ALA A 284 -15.65 -45.56 46.54
N SER A 285 -14.82 -45.96 45.57
CA SER A 285 -15.14 -46.81 44.41
C SER A 285 -15.51 -46.02 43.14
N GLY A 286 -14.88 -46.23 42.00
CA GLY A 286 -13.95 -47.27 41.58
C GLY A 286 -14.04 -47.42 40.05
N GLY A 287 -12.91 -47.73 39.41
CA GLY A 287 -12.81 -48.18 38.00
C GLY A 287 -13.04 -47.08 36.95
N GLY A 288 -12.26 -46.96 35.86
CA GLY A 288 -11.40 -47.93 35.22
C GLY A 288 -11.78 -48.08 33.74
N ASP A 289 -11.18 -47.22 32.92
CA ASP A 289 -10.68 -47.48 31.55
C ASP A 289 -11.68 -47.55 30.35
N PRO A 290 -11.21 -47.61 29.08
CA PRO A 290 -11.28 -46.51 28.11
C PRO A 290 -12.00 -46.94 26.81
N GLY A 291 -12.28 -46.01 25.90
CA GLY A 291 -12.84 -46.43 24.61
C GLY A 291 -13.26 -45.28 23.73
N LEU A 292 -12.49 -45.11 22.66
CA LEU A 292 -12.79 -44.33 21.47
C LEU A 292 -14.22 -44.57 20.96
N LEU A 293 -14.81 -43.57 20.31
CA LEU A 293 -15.29 -43.63 18.92
C LEU A 293 -15.82 -42.24 18.51
N GLU A 294 -15.11 -41.65 17.54
CA GLU A 294 -15.61 -40.90 16.38
C GLU A 294 -16.60 -39.74 16.62
N ALA A 295 -16.07 -38.51 16.58
CA ALA A 295 -16.86 -37.31 16.36
C ALA A 295 -17.12 -37.13 14.86
N GLU A 296 -18.40 -37.22 14.49
CA GLU A 296 -18.96 -36.87 13.19
C GLU A 296 -18.54 -35.47 12.72
N GLU A 297 -18.04 -35.40 11.49
CA GLU A 297 -18.03 -34.18 10.68
C GLU A 297 -19.47 -33.84 10.26
N ALA A 298 -19.92 -32.65 10.63
CA ALA A 298 -21.16 -32.07 10.12
C ALA A 298 -20.94 -31.55 8.67
N PRO A 299 -21.78 -31.92 7.69
CA PRO A 299 -21.65 -31.40 6.34
C PRO A 299 -22.26 -29.99 6.24
N VAL A 300 -21.47 -29.05 5.70
CA VAL A 300 -21.98 -27.76 5.23
C VAL A 300 -22.89 -28.01 4.04
N ARG A 301 -24.12 -27.48 4.16
CA ARG A 301 -25.27 -27.66 3.27
C ARG A 301 -24.92 -27.37 1.81
N ALA A 302 -25.03 -28.38 0.95
CA ALA A 302 -25.23 -28.20 -0.48
C ALA A 302 -26.63 -27.62 -0.70
N SER A 303 -26.71 -26.40 -1.23
CA SER A 303 -27.93 -25.85 -1.77
C SER A 303 -28.40 -26.73 -2.93
N ALA A 304 -29.59 -27.29 -2.81
CA ALA A 304 -30.26 -28.00 -3.90
C ALA A 304 -30.53 -26.99 -5.02
N GLU A 305 -29.71 -27.05 -6.06
CA GLU A 305 -29.90 -26.34 -7.31
C GLU A 305 -31.14 -26.92 -7.98
N VAL A 306 -32.18 -26.09 -8.09
CA VAL A 306 -33.36 -26.38 -8.90
C VAL A 306 -32.85 -26.59 -10.32
N ALA A 307 -32.92 -27.83 -10.82
CA ALA A 307 -32.44 -28.19 -12.14
C ALA A 307 -33.12 -27.29 -13.19
N ASP A 308 -32.35 -26.34 -13.72
CA ASP A 308 -32.74 -25.49 -14.83
C ASP A 308 -33.03 -26.40 -16.05
N PRO A 309 -34.26 -26.34 -16.63
CA PRO A 309 -34.62 -27.15 -17.78
C PRO A 309 -33.67 -26.96 -18.98
N VAL A 310 -32.93 -25.85 -19.04
CA VAL A 310 -31.95 -25.54 -20.10
C VAL A 310 -30.60 -26.24 -19.85
N THR A 311 -30.13 -26.33 -18.61
CA THR A 311 -28.90 -27.06 -18.25
C THR A 311 -28.99 -28.55 -18.59
N GLY A 312 -30.16 -29.16 -18.39
CA GLY A 312 -30.41 -30.54 -18.81
C GLY A 312 -30.35 -30.76 -20.33
N LYS A 313 -30.72 -29.74 -21.14
CA LYS A 313 -30.61 -29.78 -22.60
C LYS A 313 -29.13 -29.72 -23.04
N LEU A 314 -28.31 -28.91 -22.37
CA LEU A 314 -26.87 -28.80 -22.64
C LEU A 314 -26.09 -30.09 -22.33
N GLU A 315 -26.42 -30.77 -21.24
CA GLU A 315 -25.83 -32.09 -20.93
C GLU A 315 -26.24 -33.16 -21.94
N ARG A 316 -27.50 -33.12 -22.41
CA ARG A 316 -28.00 -34.03 -23.46
C ARG A 316 -27.29 -33.81 -24.79
N ILE A 317 -27.07 -32.55 -25.19
CA ILE A 317 -26.29 -32.17 -26.38
C ILE A 317 -24.86 -32.71 -26.29
N LYS A 318 -24.22 -32.60 -25.12
CA LYS A 318 -22.88 -33.13 -24.89
C LYS A 318 -22.83 -34.66 -25.04
N SER A 319 -23.85 -35.37 -24.52
CA SER A 319 -23.95 -36.83 -24.65
C SER A 319 -24.22 -37.32 -26.08
N LEU A 320 -24.99 -36.55 -26.86
CA LEU A 320 -25.32 -36.89 -28.25
C LEU A 320 -24.14 -36.67 -29.20
N ARG A 321 -23.32 -35.65 -28.94
CA ARG A 321 -22.08 -35.40 -29.70
C ARG A 321 -21.05 -36.53 -29.54
N ASP A 322 -20.98 -37.15 -28.37
CA ASP A 322 -20.00 -38.20 -28.08
C ASP A 322 -20.42 -39.58 -28.64
N THR A 323 -21.66 -39.73 -29.13
CA THR A 323 -22.23 -41.02 -29.59
C THR A 323 -22.55 -41.06 -31.08
N ASP A 324 -22.00 -40.12 -31.89
CA ASP A 324 -22.29 -40.00 -33.33
C ASP A 324 -23.81 -39.84 -33.62
N GLY A 325 -24.49 -39.08 -32.75
CA GLY A 325 -25.93 -38.86 -32.78
C GLY A 325 -26.40 -37.86 -33.84
N ASP A 326 -27.68 -37.96 -34.18
CA ASP A 326 -28.38 -37.22 -35.24
C ASP A 326 -28.16 -35.69 -35.15
N LEU A 327 -27.36 -35.15 -36.08
CA LEU A 327 -26.97 -33.74 -36.16
C LEU A 327 -28.17 -32.79 -36.25
N GLU A 328 -29.31 -33.27 -36.77
CA GLU A 328 -30.54 -32.47 -36.84
C GLU A 328 -31.16 -32.24 -35.46
N GLU A 329 -31.07 -33.22 -34.55
CA GLU A 329 -31.61 -33.11 -33.20
C GLU A 329 -30.75 -32.20 -32.31
N VAL A 330 -29.42 -32.23 -32.50
CA VAL A 330 -28.49 -31.31 -31.85
C VAL A 330 -28.77 -29.86 -32.28
N ARG A 331 -28.99 -29.63 -33.59
CA ARG A 331 -29.35 -28.30 -34.11
C ARG A 331 -30.68 -27.81 -33.53
N ARG A 332 -31.72 -28.66 -33.46
CA ARG A 332 -33.03 -28.30 -32.90
C ARG A 332 -32.91 -27.83 -31.44
N LEU A 333 -32.14 -28.56 -30.63
CA LEU A 333 -31.94 -28.21 -29.22
C LEU A 333 -31.13 -26.92 -29.04
N LEU A 334 -30.13 -26.67 -29.88
CA LEU A 334 -29.35 -25.42 -29.84
C LEU A 334 -30.21 -24.20 -30.19
N TYR A 335 -31.15 -24.33 -31.14
CA TYR A 335 -32.11 -23.26 -31.45
C TYR A 335 -33.11 -23.01 -30.32
N GLU A 336 -33.54 -24.04 -29.59
CA GLU A 336 -34.36 -23.85 -28.37
C GLU A 336 -33.58 -23.11 -27.27
N VAL A 337 -32.30 -23.47 -27.06
CA VAL A 337 -31.43 -22.78 -26.07
C VAL A 337 -31.19 -21.32 -26.45
N LEU A 338 -31.10 -20.98 -27.75
CA LEU A 338 -31.02 -19.59 -28.19
C LEU A 338 -32.29 -18.77 -27.90
N GLY A 339 -33.46 -19.42 -27.90
CA GLY A 339 -34.74 -18.80 -27.57
C GLY A 339 -34.98 -18.64 -26.07
N GLU A 340 -34.63 -19.67 -25.29
CA GLU A 340 -35.01 -19.83 -23.88
C GLU A 340 -33.90 -19.52 -22.87
N GLY A 341 -32.62 -19.58 -23.28
CA GLY A 341 -31.48 -19.46 -22.37
C GLY A 341 -31.10 -18.02 -22.00
N ASP A 342 -30.29 -17.89 -20.95
CA ASP A 342 -29.65 -16.63 -20.54
C ASP A 342 -28.52 -16.20 -21.50
N VAL A 343 -28.07 -14.94 -21.42
CA VAL A 343 -27.07 -14.33 -22.32
C VAL A 343 -25.83 -15.22 -22.50
N ASP A 344 -25.29 -15.76 -21.41
CA ASP A 344 -24.11 -16.62 -21.46
C ASP A 344 -24.39 -17.98 -22.15
N GLN A 345 -25.58 -18.55 -21.91
CA GLN A 345 -26.01 -19.80 -22.52
C GLN A 345 -26.24 -19.65 -24.03
N ARG A 346 -26.74 -18.48 -24.47
CA ARG A 346 -26.91 -18.16 -25.90
C ARG A 346 -25.58 -18.03 -26.62
N ILE A 347 -24.59 -17.39 -25.99
CA ILE A 347 -23.24 -17.25 -26.56
C ILE A 347 -22.60 -18.64 -26.75
N VAL A 348 -22.76 -19.53 -25.77
CA VAL A 348 -22.26 -20.91 -25.87
C VAL A 348 -22.99 -21.68 -26.99
N ALA A 349 -24.32 -21.60 -27.06
CA ALA A 349 -25.09 -22.26 -28.10
C ALA A 349 -24.74 -21.76 -29.52
N GLN A 350 -24.51 -20.44 -29.66
CA GLN A 350 -24.13 -19.83 -30.93
C GLN A 350 -22.74 -20.25 -31.38
N ASN A 351 -21.76 -20.28 -30.47
CA ASN A 351 -20.41 -20.79 -30.78
C ASN A 351 -20.41 -22.28 -31.18
N ILE A 352 -21.30 -23.09 -30.61
CA ILE A 352 -21.41 -24.51 -30.96
C ILE A 352 -22.09 -24.68 -32.33
N LEU A 353 -23.10 -23.88 -32.65
CA LEU A 353 -23.72 -23.87 -33.99
C LEU A 353 -22.71 -23.49 -35.08
N ASP A 354 -21.92 -22.45 -34.86
CA ASP A 354 -20.91 -21.99 -35.82
C ASP A 354 -19.86 -23.09 -36.10
N GLN A 355 -19.49 -23.89 -35.10
CA GLN A 355 -18.58 -25.04 -35.27
C GLN A 355 -19.20 -26.19 -36.07
N LEU A 356 -20.54 -26.34 -36.05
CA LEU A 356 -21.26 -27.39 -36.78
C LEU A 356 -21.55 -27.00 -38.24
N ASP A 357 -21.57 -25.71 -38.55
CA ASP A 357 -21.81 -25.20 -39.91
C ASP A 357 -20.50 -24.99 -40.72
N THR A 358 -19.36 -25.32 -40.12
CA THR A 358 -18.06 -25.35 -40.81
C THR A 358 -17.92 -26.72 -41.53
N PRO A 359 -17.68 -26.76 -42.86
CA PRO A 359 -17.77 -27.98 -43.68
C PRO A 359 -16.68 -29.03 -43.43
#